data_AF-D7TJD6-F1
#
_entry.id   AF-D7TJD6-F1
#
_cell.length_a   1.000
_cell.length_b   1.000
_cell.length_c   1.000
_cell.angle_alpha   90.00
_cell.angle_beta   90.00
_cell.angle_gamma   90.00
#
_symmetry.space_group_name_H-M   'P 1'
#
loop_
_entity.id
_entity.type
_entity.pdbx_description
1 polymer ?
#
loop_
_entity_poly.entity_id
_entity_poly.type
_entity_poly.pdbx_seq_one_letter_code
_entity_poly.pdbx_strand_id
1 'polypeptide(L)'
;MKLRITQLETVMEEIVQNFNEKYLYLKQREKLIEEFSHKIHHLQSVLYSIKGDSSHANERLAALEEEVRLLWAASRKNNFDLHTLESKAQDAEDRLNVVSKQVEQLADVVTEQWIQIQQLEQALQMAELRALKAKRQVSMMRCTFLKFINNLFGNHLEKVFGMLDPYLFGRGSTLSSYKSRFLHQLKRMWSAAKAYHHELQGFIKQEMEKYEFTAALANDELVFFVASALITFPIMGAWMLVSSQFC
;
A
#
# COMPACT_ATOMS: atom_id res chain seq x y z
N MET A 1 75.28 27.76 -131.39
CA MET A 1 73.93 27.26 -131.03
C MET A 1 73.98 26.08 -130.05
N LYS A 2 74.76 25.01 -130.31
CA LYS A 2 74.84 23.80 -129.45
C LYS A 2 75.19 24.04 -127.96
N LEU A 3 76.18 24.87 -127.64
CA LEU A 3 76.62 25.07 -126.24
C LEU A 3 75.53 25.64 -125.30
N ARG A 4 74.66 26.53 -125.82
CA ARG A 4 73.56 27.09 -125.04
C ARG A 4 72.45 26.08 -124.80
N ILE A 5 72.21 25.20 -125.77
CA ILE A 5 71.23 24.12 -125.65
C ILE A 5 71.68 23.14 -124.55
N THR A 6 72.95 22.73 -124.55
CA THR A 6 73.50 21.85 -123.52
C THR A 6 73.50 22.48 -122.11
N GLN A 7 73.73 23.80 -122.00
CA GLN A 7 73.62 24.52 -120.72
C GLN A 7 72.17 24.56 -120.20
N LEU A 8 71.19 24.82 -121.09
CA LEU A 8 69.77 24.79 -120.74
C LEU A 8 69.30 23.38 -120.34
N GLU A 9 69.78 22.34 -121.04
CA GLU A 9 69.52 20.94 -120.68
C GLU A 9 70.05 20.63 -119.26
N THR A 10 71.29 21.03 -118.96
CA THR A 10 71.89 20.81 -117.63
C THR A 10 71.12 21.52 -116.52
N VAL A 11 70.72 22.78 -116.73
CA VAL A 11 69.93 23.55 -115.75
C VAL A 11 68.53 22.92 -115.58
N MET A 12 67.92 22.44 -116.67
CA MET A 12 66.62 21.78 -116.60
C MET A 12 66.69 20.47 -115.82
N GLU A 13 67.76 19.69 -116.03
CA GLU A 13 68.00 18.44 -115.30
C GLU A 13 68.21 18.68 -113.80
N GLU A 14 68.97 19.73 -113.43
CA GLU A 14 69.14 20.15 -112.04
C GLU A 14 67.82 20.59 -111.40
N ILE A 15 67.00 21.36 -112.11
CA ILE A 15 65.67 21.80 -111.63
C ILE A 15 64.75 20.59 -111.42
N VAL A 16 64.75 19.62 -112.34
CA VAL A 16 63.94 18.40 -112.24
C VAL A 16 64.37 17.57 -111.03
N GLN A 17 65.68 17.41 -110.81
CA GLN A 17 66.20 16.67 -109.67
C GLN A 17 65.82 17.35 -108.34
N ASN A 18 66.02 18.67 -108.23
CA ASN A 18 65.63 19.46 -107.06
C ASN A 18 64.12 19.37 -106.78
N PHE A 19 63.31 19.42 -107.84
CA PHE A 19 61.87 19.29 -107.75
C PHE A 19 61.47 17.91 -107.22
N ASN A 20 62.11 16.84 -107.70
CA ASN A 20 61.81 15.47 -107.28
C ASN A 20 62.20 15.23 -105.81
N GLU A 21 63.33 15.77 -105.35
CA GLU A 21 63.75 15.72 -103.94
C GLU A 21 62.75 16.45 -103.03
N LYS A 22 62.31 17.66 -103.42
CA LYS A 22 61.28 18.41 -102.70
C LYS A 22 59.94 17.68 -102.71
N TYR A 23 59.55 17.07 -103.82
CA TYR A 23 58.33 16.27 -103.91
C TYR A 23 58.36 15.07 -102.96
N LEU A 24 59.48 14.34 -102.91
CA LEU A 24 59.63 13.21 -101.99
C LEU A 24 59.57 13.68 -100.51
N TYR A 25 60.21 14.79 -100.19
CA TYR A 25 60.15 15.41 -98.86
C TYR A 25 58.72 15.81 -98.48
N LEU A 26 57.98 16.46 -99.38
CA LEU A 26 56.58 16.83 -99.15
C LEU A 26 55.70 15.60 -98.92
N LYS A 27 55.89 14.54 -99.72
CA LYS A 27 55.18 13.27 -99.56
C LYS A 27 55.46 12.61 -98.20
N GLN A 28 56.68 12.74 -97.68
CA GLN A 28 57.01 12.26 -96.33
C GLN A 28 56.34 13.10 -95.23
N ARG A 29 56.30 14.43 -95.39
CA ARG A 29 55.61 15.34 -94.47
C ARG A 29 54.11 15.09 -94.45
N GLU A 30 53.49 14.83 -95.59
CA GLU A 30 52.08 14.49 -95.71
C GLU A 30 51.74 13.21 -94.92
N LYS A 31 52.52 12.14 -95.06
CA LYS A 31 52.35 10.92 -94.25
C LYS A 31 52.44 11.18 -92.75
N LEU A 32 53.39 12.02 -92.33
CA LEU A 32 53.54 12.39 -90.92
C LEU A 32 52.35 13.20 -90.40
N ILE A 33 51.80 14.10 -91.22
CA ILE A 33 50.59 14.86 -90.91
C ILE A 33 49.38 13.93 -90.76
N GLU A 34 49.24 12.93 -91.64
CA GLU A 34 48.19 11.91 -91.55
C GLU A 34 48.31 11.12 -90.24
N GLU A 35 49.52 10.69 -89.88
CA GLU A 35 49.77 9.94 -88.66
C GLU A 35 49.49 10.77 -87.39
N PHE A 36 49.86 12.05 -87.38
CA PHE A 36 49.48 12.96 -86.30
C PHE A 36 47.98 13.23 -86.26
N SER A 37 47.32 13.34 -87.42
CA SER A 37 45.87 13.49 -87.48
C SER A 37 45.16 12.29 -86.86
N HIS A 38 45.60 11.06 -87.15
CA HIS A 38 45.05 9.86 -86.50
C HIS A 38 45.27 9.87 -84.97
N LYS A 39 46.46 10.27 -84.50
CA LYS A 39 46.75 10.39 -83.05
C LYS A 39 45.87 11.43 -82.37
N ILE A 40 45.64 12.58 -83.02
CA ILE A 40 44.74 13.63 -82.51
C ILE A 40 43.32 13.09 -82.39
N HIS A 41 42.80 12.41 -83.42
CA HIS A 41 41.45 11.82 -83.37
C HIS A 41 41.31 10.77 -82.26
N HIS A 42 42.32 9.90 -82.09
CA HIS A 42 42.33 8.93 -81.00
C HIS A 42 42.29 9.62 -79.63
N LEU A 43 43.14 10.62 -79.41
CA LEU A 43 43.18 11.37 -78.15
C LEU A 43 41.86 12.11 -77.88
N GLN A 44 41.25 12.69 -78.91
CA GLN A 44 39.93 13.31 -78.80
C GLN A 44 38.87 12.29 -78.39
N SER A 45 38.86 11.10 -78.99
CA SER A 45 37.94 10.01 -78.62
C SER A 45 38.12 9.59 -77.16
N VAL A 46 39.36 9.39 -76.71
CA VAL A 46 39.66 9.04 -75.31
C VAL A 46 39.21 10.16 -74.35
N LEU A 47 39.44 11.42 -74.72
CA LEU A 47 39.00 12.56 -73.91
C LEU A 47 37.47 12.62 -73.77
N TYR A 48 36.73 12.36 -74.86
CA TYR A 48 35.27 12.30 -74.80
C TYR A 48 34.77 11.15 -73.92
N SER A 49 35.40 9.97 -74.00
CA SER A 49 35.08 8.83 -73.13
C SER A 49 35.31 9.18 -71.65
N ILE A 50 36.50 9.66 -71.31
CA ILE A 50 36.86 10.03 -69.92
C ILE A 50 35.94 11.13 -69.40
N LYS A 51 35.59 12.11 -70.24
CA LYS A 51 34.66 13.17 -69.86
C LYS A 51 33.28 12.59 -69.52
N GLY A 52 32.77 11.66 -70.32
CA GLY A 52 31.53 10.94 -70.03
C GLY A 52 31.58 10.20 -68.70
N ASP A 53 32.64 9.40 -68.49
CA ASP A 53 32.83 8.63 -67.25
C ASP A 53 32.95 9.55 -66.03
N SER A 54 33.66 10.67 -66.16
CA SER A 54 33.81 11.66 -65.09
C SER A 54 32.50 12.34 -64.71
N SER A 55 31.64 12.65 -65.68
CA SER A 55 30.33 13.27 -65.43
C SER A 55 29.43 12.34 -64.62
N HIS A 56 29.35 11.07 -65.03
CA HIS A 56 28.56 10.07 -64.34
C HIS A 56 29.13 9.72 -62.94
N ALA A 57 30.46 9.68 -62.79
CA ALA A 57 31.08 9.55 -61.47
C ALA A 57 30.72 10.72 -60.56
N ASN A 58 30.66 11.95 -61.09
CA ASN A 58 30.31 13.15 -60.34
C ASN A 58 28.84 13.15 -59.92
N GLU A 59 27.92 12.70 -60.78
CA GLU A 59 26.51 12.51 -60.42
C GLU A 59 26.32 11.50 -59.28
N ARG A 60 27.03 10.37 -59.33
CA ARG A 60 27.02 9.38 -58.26
C ARG A 60 27.58 9.94 -56.95
N LEU A 61 28.63 10.74 -57.04
CA LEU A 61 29.26 11.38 -55.88
C LEU A 61 28.27 12.35 -55.21
N ALA A 62 27.58 13.18 -56.00
CA ALA A 62 26.55 14.08 -55.48
C ALA A 62 25.37 13.33 -54.82
N ALA A 63 24.92 12.21 -55.42
CA ALA A 63 23.89 11.38 -54.82
C ALA A 63 24.34 10.79 -53.47
N LEU A 64 25.59 10.30 -53.38
CA LEU A 64 26.16 9.76 -52.16
C LEU A 64 26.34 10.83 -51.07
N GLU A 65 26.76 12.04 -51.44
CA GLU A 65 26.86 13.17 -50.51
C GLU A 65 25.49 13.51 -49.90
N GLU A 66 24.41 13.48 -50.69
CA GLU A 66 23.07 13.72 -50.19
C GLU A 66 22.59 12.60 -49.27
N GLU A 67 22.85 11.34 -49.60
CA GLU A 67 22.57 10.21 -48.71
C GLU A 67 23.31 10.34 -47.37
N VAL A 68 24.60 10.69 -47.40
CA VAL A 68 25.39 10.94 -46.19
C VAL A 68 24.78 12.08 -45.36
N ARG A 69 24.33 13.17 -46.00
CA ARG A 69 23.67 14.29 -45.33
C ARG A 69 22.37 13.86 -44.64
N LEU A 70 21.55 13.06 -45.31
CA LEU A 70 20.30 12.52 -44.76
C LEU A 70 20.57 11.56 -43.60
N LEU A 71 21.56 10.67 -43.72
CA LEU A 71 21.97 9.76 -42.66
C LEU A 71 22.49 10.53 -41.43
N TRP A 72 23.25 11.60 -41.63
CA TRP A 72 23.68 12.48 -40.54
C TRP A 72 22.51 13.17 -39.83
N ALA A 73 21.51 13.63 -40.58
CA ALA A 73 20.31 14.22 -39.98
C ALA A 73 19.50 13.18 -39.17
N ALA A 74 19.32 11.98 -39.72
CA ALA A 74 18.64 10.88 -39.05
C ALA A 74 19.40 10.42 -37.79
N SER A 75 20.73 10.31 -37.87
CA SER A 75 21.59 9.95 -36.74
C SER A 75 21.45 10.95 -35.58
N ARG A 76 21.49 12.26 -35.86
CA ARG A 76 21.27 13.29 -34.84
C ARG A 76 19.88 13.21 -34.20
N LYS A 77 18.84 12.98 -35.00
CA LYS A 77 17.48 12.80 -34.49
C LYS A 77 17.39 11.57 -33.58
N ASN A 78 17.92 10.44 -34.01
CA ASN A 78 17.94 9.21 -33.23
C ASN A 78 18.71 9.38 -31.91
N ASN A 79 19.81 10.12 -31.92
CA ASN A 79 20.57 10.42 -30.69
C ASN A 79 19.74 11.24 -29.68
N PHE A 80 18.95 12.20 -30.16
CA PHE A 80 18.05 12.97 -29.30
C PHE A 80 16.91 12.12 -28.74
N ASP A 81 16.29 11.30 -29.59
CA ASP A 81 15.22 10.37 -29.20
C ASP A 81 15.75 9.34 -28.18
N LEU A 82 16.99 8.88 -28.34
CA LEU A 82 17.68 7.98 -27.41
C LEU A 82 17.79 8.61 -26.01
N HIS A 83 18.33 9.82 -25.89
CA HIS A 83 18.44 10.50 -24.59
C HIS A 83 17.07 10.77 -23.95
N THR A 84 16.06 11.08 -24.77
CA THR A 84 14.69 11.26 -24.29
C THR A 84 14.13 9.94 -23.73
N LEU A 85 14.38 8.83 -24.40
CA LEU A 85 13.93 7.51 -23.95
C LEU A 85 14.68 7.06 -22.70
N GLU A 86 15.99 7.30 -22.62
CA GLU A 86 16.84 7.04 -21.46
C GLU A 86 16.35 7.79 -20.23
N SER A 87 16.05 9.08 -20.34
CA SER A 87 15.49 9.87 -19.23
C SER A 87 14.14 9.34 -18.76
N LYS A 88 13.27 8.90 -19.67
CA LYS A 88 11.98 8.29 -19.31
C LYS A 88 12.15 6.92 -18.65
N ALA A 89 13.12 6.13 -19.09
CA ALA A 89 13.43 4.84 -18.49
C ALA A 89 13.93 5.02 -17.05
N GLN A 90 14.80 6.01 -16.81
CA GLN A 90 15.28 6.33 -15.47
C GLN A 90 14.15 6.80 -14.54
N ASP A 91 13.26 7.69 -15.00
CA ASP A 91 12.09 8.11 -14.20
C ASP A 91 11.18 6.91 -13.85
N ALA A 92 10.95 6.02 -14.81
CA ALA A 92 10.16 4.81 -14.57
C ALA A 92 10.85 3.87 -13.56
N GLU A 93 12.17 3.71 -13.61
CA GLU A 93 12.96 2.93 -12.66
C GLU A 93 12.91 3.54 -11.26
N ASP A 94 13.08 4.85 -11.12
CA ASP A 94 12.98 5.56 -9.84
C ASP A 94 11.60 5.38 -9.21
N ARG A 95 10.54 5.49 -10.01
CA ARG A 95 9.15 5.23 -9.56
C ARG A 95 8.94 3.79 -9.15
N LEU A 96 9.51 2.83 -9.89
CA LEU A 96 9.44 1.41 -9.54
C LEU A 96 10.16 1.14 -8.21
N ASN A 97 11.32 1.75 -7.99
CA ASN A 97 12.06 1.63 -6.73
C ASN A 97 11.26 2.16 -5.55
N VAL A 98 10.51 3.25 -5.71
CA VAL A 98 9.60 3.77 -4.68
C VAL A 98 8.49 2.77 -4.38
N VAL A 99 7.80 2.26 -5.41
CA VAL A 99 6.72 1.28 -5.23
C VAL A 99 7.25 -0.02 -4.62
N SER A 100 8.43 -0.48 -5.02
CA SER A 100 9.08 -1.67 -4.45
C SER A 100 9.30 -1.53 -2.95
N LYS A 101 9.81 -0.37 -2.49
CA LYS A 101 9.98 -0.09 -1.05
C LYS A 101 8.65 -0.07 -0.30
N GLN A 102 7.60 0.50 -0.90
CA GLN A 102 6.26 0.49 -0.31
C GLN A 102 5.69 -0.94 -0.19
N VAL A 103 5.92 -1.79 -1.19
CA VAL A 103 5.50 -3.19 -1.16
C VAL A 103 6.25 -3.97 -0.08
N GLU A 104 7.56 -3.73 0.08
CA GLU A 104 8.37 -4.34 1.14
C GLU A 104 7.85 -3.95 2.54
N GLN A 105 7.61 -2.65 2.76
CA GLN A 105 7.00 -2.18 4.02
C GLN A 105 5.61 -2.78 4.28
N LEU A 106 4.79 -2.89 3.24
CA LEU A 106 3.46 -3.50 3.37
C LEU A 106 3.56 -4.99 3.67
N ALA A 107 4.54 -5.70 3.09
CA ALA A 107 4.79 -7.11 3.39
C ALA A 107 5.14 -7.29 4.87
N ASP A 108 6.03 -6.47 5.42
CA ASP A 108 6.37 -6.50 6.85
C ASP A 108 5.14 -6.29 7.73
N VAL A 109 4.34 -5.25 7.46
CA VAL A 109 3.09 -4.98 8.20
C VAL A 109 2.11 -6.16 8.11
N VAL A 110 1.93 -6.75 6.92
CA VAL A 110 1.04 -7.91 6.74
C VAL A 110 1.54 -9.11 7.53
N THR A 111 2.85 -9.35 7.59
CA THR A 111 3.41 -10.45 8.40
C THR A 111 3.20 -10.23 9.90
N GLU A 112 3.37 -9.00 10.40
CA GLU A 112 3.07 -8.66 11.80
C GLU A 112 1.59 -8.86 12.12
N GLN A 113 0.70 -8.34 11.27
CA GLN A 113 -0.75 -8.50 11.44
C GLN A 113 -1.16 -9.98 11.41
N TRP A 114 -0.54 -10.80 10.57
CA TRP A 114 -0.78 -12.24 10.54
C TRP A 114 -0.43 -12.92 11.87
N ILE A 115 0.72 -12.58 12.47
CA ILE A 115 1.12 -13.10 13.80
C ILE A 115 0.10 -12.68 14.87
N GLN A 116 -0.36 -11.43 14.85
CA GLN A 116 -1.35 -10.93 15.81
C GLN A 116 -2.69 -11.67 15.69
N ILE A 117 -3.17 -11.89 14.46
CA ILE A 117 -4.40 -12.66 14.21
C ILE A 117 -4.27 -14.09 14.77
N GLN A 118 -3.14 -14.75 14.52
CA GLN A 118 -2.89 -16.09 15.05
C GLN A 118 -2.88 -16.14 16.58
N GLN A 119 -2.27 -15.15 17.24
CA GLN A 119 -2.29 -15.06 18.71
C GLN A 119 -3.69 -14.80 19.26
N LEU A 120 -4.47 -13.93 18.61
CA LEU A 120 -5.85 -13.63 19.00
C LEU A 120 -6.75 -14.86 18.85
N GLU A 121 -6.58 -15.63 17.79
CA GLU A 121 -7.29 -16.89 17.55
C GLU A 121 -7.00 -17.91 18.66
N GLN A 122 -5.73 -18.09 19.04
CA GLN A 122 -5.36 -18.95 20.17
C GLN A 122 -5.93 -18.46 21.50
N ALA A 123 -5.89 -17.14 21.75
CA ALA A 123 -6.45 -16.55 22.95
C ALA A 123 -7.98 -16.75 23.04
N LEU A 124 -8.68 -16.63 21.92
CA LEU A 124 -10.12 -16.88 21.81
C LEU A 124 -10.45 -18.34 22.15
N GLN A 125 -9.78 -19.31 21.54
CA GLN A 125 -9.97 -20.74 21.85
C GLN A 125 -9.74 -21.03 23.34
N MET A 126 -8.71 -20.45 23.94
CA MET A 126 -8.43 -20.59 25.37
C MET A 126 -9.49 -19.93 26.25
N ALA A 127 -10.02 -18.77 25.85
CA ALA A 127 -11.10 -18.09 26.55
C ALA A 127 -12.39 -18.91 26.53
N GLU A 128 -12.76 -19.48 25.37
CA GLU A 128 -13.91 -20.38 25.24
C GLU A 128 -13.79 -21.60 26.15
N LEU A 129 -12.62 -22.26 26.17
CA LEU A 129 -12.37 -23.39 27.06
C LEU A 129 -12.51 -23.02 28.55
N ARG A 130 -12.01 -21.85 28.95
CA ARG A 130 -12.17 -21.34 30.33
C ARG A 130 -13.63 -21.03 30.65
N ALA A 131 -14.36 -20.41 29.72
CA ALA A 131 -15.77 -20.11 29.89
C ALA A 131 -16.62 -21.38 30.07
N LEU A 132 -16.35 -22.43 29.27
CA LEU A 132 -17.00 -23.74 29.43
C LEU A 132 -16.67 -24.39 30.79
N LYS A 133 -15.40 -24.33 31.23
CA LYS A 133 -14.99 -24.83 32.55
C LYS A 133 -15.67 -24.07 33.69
N ALA A 134 -15.73 -22.75 33.63
CA ALA A 134 -16.40 -21.90 34.61
C ALA A 134 -17.90 -22.19 34.67
N LYS A 135 -18.57 -22.32 33.51
CA LYS A 135 -19.98 -22.72 33.43
C LYS A 135 -20.22 -24.06 34.11
N ARG A 136 -19.33 -25.04 33.89
CA ARG A 136 -19.40 -26.36 34.54
C ARG A 136 -19.18 -26.27 36.05
N GLN A 137 -18.22 -25.48 36.51
CA GLN A 137 -17.96 -25.25 37.93
C GLN A 137 -19.13 -24.57 38.63
N VAL A 138 -19.71 -23.51 38.05
CA VAL A 138 -20.90 -22.83 38.58
C VAL A 138 -22.09 -23.79 38.62
N SER A 139 -22.27 -24.63 37.60
CA SER A 139 -23.30 -25.67 37.61
C SER A 139 -23.09 -26.68 38.75
N MET A 140 -21.84 -27.09 39.02
CA MET A 140 -21.52 -27.96 40.16
C MET A 140 -21.75 -27.27 41.50
N MET A 141 -21.30 -26.02 41.68
CA MET A 141 -21.49 -25.25 42.91
C MET A 141 -22.96 -24.97 43.18
N ARG A 142 -23.78 -24.72 42.15
CA ARG A 142 -25.25 -24.60 42.29
C ARG A 142 -25.85 -25.88 42.86
N CYS A 143 -25.44 -27.06 42.37
CA CYS A 143 -25.91 -28.33 42.91
C CYS A 143 -25.44 -28.54 44.36
N THR A 144 -24.19 -28.24 44.68
CA THR A 144 -23.65 -28.39 46.05
C THR A 144 -24.28 -27.39 47.01
N PHE A 145 -24.51 -26.14 46.60
CA PHE A 145 -25.17 -25.11 47.39
C PHE A 145 -26.66 -25.42 47.60
N LEU A 146 -27.37 -25.90 46.56
CA LEU A 146 -28.74 -26.40 46.71
C LEU A 146 -28.78 -27.60 47.67
N LYS A 147 -27.82 -28.52 47.58
CA LYS A 147 -27.70 -29.66 48.50
C LYS A 147 -27.36 -29.22 49.92
N PHE A 148 -26.54 -28.19 50.09
CA PHE A 148 -26.19 -27.57 51.37
C PHE A 148 -27.40 -26.86 52.00
N ILE A 149 -28.12 -26.03 51.23
CA ILE A 149 -29.39 -25.41 51.66
C ILE A 149 -30.38 -26.51 52.06
N ASN A 150 -30.52 -27.56 51.26
CA ASN A 150 -31.47 -28.63 51.59
C ASN A 150 -31.07 -29.38 52.87
N ASN A 151 -29.78 -29.58 53.13
CA ASN A 151 -29.32 -30.19 54.38
C ASN A 151 -29.48 -29.25 55.59
N LEU A 152 -29.19 -27.96 55.42
CA LEU A 152 -29.21 -26.97 56.50
C LEU A 152 -30.63 -26.53 56.85
N PHE A 153 -31.54 -26.44 55.87
CA PHE A 153 -32.95 -26.16 56.13
C PHE A 153 -33.74 -27.44 56.39
N GLY A 154 -33.54 -28.51 55.61
CA GLY A 154 -34.27 -29.77 55.79
C GLY A 154 -34.05 -30.36 57.18
N ASN A 155 -32.80 -30.51 57.61
CA ASN A 155 -32.52 -31.25 58.85
C ASN A 155 -32.69 -30.39 60.12
N HIS A 156 -32.49 -29.07 60.04
CA HIS A 156 -32.63 -28.18 61.21
C HIS A 156 -34.03 -27.60 61.33
N LEU A 157 -34.74 -27.26 60.24
CA LEU A 157 -36.14 -26.83 60.36
C LEU A 157 -36.99 -28.00 60.81
N GLU A 158 -36.85 -29.20 60.26
CA GLU A 158 -37.67 -30.36 60.67
C GLU A 158 -37.45 -30.73 62.14
N LYS A 159 -36.21 -30.59 62.64
CA LYS A 159 -35.86 -30.85 64.04
C LYS A 159 -36.31 -29.73 64.98
N VAL A 160 -36.28 -28.46 64.55
CA VAL A 160 -36.82 -27.32 65.31
C VAL A 160 -38.35 -27.35 65.29
N PHE A 161 -38.98 -27.68 64.17
CA PHE A 161 -40.44 -27.85 64.06
C PHE A 161 -40.92 -29.04 64.90
N GLY A 162 -40.23 -30.18 64.84
CA GLY A 162 -40.54 -31.37 65.64
C GLY A 162 -40.30 -31.19 67.13
N MET A 163 -39.33 -30.37 67.54
CA MET A 163 -39.08 -30.04 68.95
C MET A 163 -40.06 -28.99 69.51
N LEU A 164 -40.62 -28.14 68.65
CA LEU A 164 -41.67 -27.19 69.00
C LEU A 164 -43.10 -27.78 68.91
N ASP A 165 -43.23 -29.00 68.39
CA ASP A 165 -44.52 -29.65 68.12
C ASP A 165 -45.38 -29.88 69.38
N PRO A 166 -44.84 -30.29 70.55
CA PRO A 166 -45.66 -30.43 71.76
C PRO A 166 -46.05 -29.09 72.40
N TYR A 167 -45.40 -27.98 72.03
CA TYR A 167 -45.66 -26.64 72.59
C TYR A 167 -46.46 -25.72 71.66
N LEU A 168 -46.57 -26.05 70.37
CA LEU A 168 -47.30 -25.26 69.37
C LEU A 168 -48.58 -25.94 68.85
N PHE A 169 -48.74 -27.25 69.02
CA PHE A 169 -49.89 -28.00 68.52
C PHE A 169 -51.05 -28.08 69.53
N GLY A 170 -51.47 -26.90 70.00
CA GLY A 170 -52.69 -26.71 70.76
C GLY A 170 -53.46 -25.50 70.21
N ARG A 171 -54.44 -25.77 69.33
CA ARG A 171 -55.50 -24.86 68.83
C ARG A 171 -55.22 -24.14 67.49
N GLY A 172 -55.77 -24.71 66.41
CA GLY A 172 -55.69 -24.26 65.01
C GLY A 172 -56.48 -23.01 64.61
N SER A 173 -56.32 -21.89 65.32
CA SER A 173 -56.82 -20.58 64.87
C SER A 173 -55.88 -19.40 65.19
N THR A 174 -54.85 -19.62 66.00
CA THR A 174 -53.90 -18.57 66.45
C THR A 174 -52.69 -18.40 65.52
N LEU A 175 -52.28 -19.44 64.77
CA LEU A 175 -51.09 -19.40 63.90
C LEU A 175 -51.26 -18.51 62.66
N SER A 176 -52.43 -18.57 62.02
CA SER A 176 -52.80 -17.68 60.90
C SER A 176 -52.86 -16.22 61.35
N SER A 177 -53.43 -15.97 62.53
CA SER A 177 -53.46 -14.63 63.15
C SER A 177 -52.06 -14.13 63.52
N TYR A 178 -51.17 -14.99 64.00
CA TYR A 178 -49.81 -14.60 64.35
C TYR A 178 -48.97 -14.28 63.12
N LYS A 179 -49.05 -15.11 62.06
CA LYS A 179 -48.37 -14.86 60.78
C LYS A 179 -48.87 -13.58 60.11
N SER A 180 -50.19 -13.38 60.08
CA SER A 180 -50.78 -12.15 59.52
C SER A 180 -50.44 -10.92 60.35
N ARG A 181 -50.43 -11.01 61.69
CA ARG A 181 -50.01 -9.93 62.58
C ARG A 181 -48.52 -9.60 62.43
N PHE A 182 -47.67 -10.62 62.31
CA PHE A 182 -46.23 -10.45 62.08
C PHE A 182 -45.97 -9.77 60.72
N LEU A 183 -46.60 -10.24 59.64
CA LEU A 183 -46.48 -9.62 58.32
C LEU A 183 -47.04 -8.20 58.30
N HIS A 184 -48.14 -7.94 59.00
CA HIS A 184 -48.69 -6.60 59.14
C HIS A 184 -47.74 -5.68 59.92
N GLN A 185 -47.14 -6.18 61.00
CA GLN A 185 -46.14 -5.46 61.78
C GLN A 185 -44.90 -5.13 60.94
N LEU A 186 -44.43 -6.11 60.16
CA LEU A 186 -43.31 -5.97 59.24
C LEU A 186 -43.61 -4.94 58.15
N LYS A 187 -44.82 -4.98 57.57
CA LYS A 187 -45.28 -4.01 56.57
C LYS A 187 -45.36 -2.60 57.15
N ARG A 188 -45.84 -2.46 58.39
CA ARG A 188 -45.87 -1.18 59.11
C ARG A 188 -44.47 -0.64 59.37
N MET A 189 -43.56 -1.51 59.81
CA MET A 189 -42.15 -1.16 60.04
C MET A 189 -41.45 -0.76 58.73
N TRP A 190 -41.68 -1.49 57.64
CA TRP A 190 -41.11 -1.17 56.33
C TRP A 190 -41.66 0.14 55.77
N SER A 191 -42.96 0.41 55.98
CA SER A 191 -43.57 1.68 55.58
C SER A 191 -42.98 2.85 56.38
N ALA A 192 -42.76 2.68 57.69
CA ALA A 192 -42.10 3.67 58.52
C ALA A 192 -40.62 3.88 58.11
N ALA A 193 -39.90 2.80 57.84
CA ALA A 193 -38.52 2.85 57.36
C ALA A 193 -38.42 3.55 56.00
N LYS A 194 -39.38 3.34 55.10
CA LYS A 194 -39.46 4.03 53.81
C LYS A 194 -39.75 5.51 53.98
N ALA A 195 -40.64 5.89 54.89
CA ALA A 195 -40.90 7.29 55.22
C ALA A 195 -39.65 7.97 55.79
N TYR A 196 -38.96 7.32 56.73
CA TYR A 196 -37.71 7.82 57.30
C TYR A 196 -36.59 7.92 56.25
N HIS A 197 -36.49 6.94 55.35
CA HIS A 197 -35.52 6.98 54.24
C HIS A 197 -35.78 8.18 53.32
N HIS A 198 -37.04 8.43 52.95
CA HIS A 198 -37.41 9.62 52.17
C HIS A 198 -37.13 10.94 52.91
N GLU A 199 -37.38 11.00 54.21
CA GLU A 199 -37.04 12.17 55.02
C GLU A 199 -35.53 12.40 55.06
N LEU A 200 -34.74 11.33 55.25
CA LEU A 200 -33.29 11.37 55.23
C LEU A 200 -32.73 11.79 53.87
N GLN A 201 -33.35 11.36 52.76
CA GLN A 201 -33.00 11.84 51.42
C GLN A 201 -33.16 13.36 51.32
N GLY A 202 -34.24 13.92 51.86
CA GLY A 202 -34.47 15.37 51.90
C GLY A 202 -33.38 16.12 52.66
N PHE A 203 -33.02 15.63 53.85
CA PHE A 203 -31.93 16.21 54.65
C PHE A 203 -30.57 16.12 53.95
N ILE A 204 -30.24 14.97 53.38
CA ILE A 204 -28.97 14.78 52.66
C ILE A 204 -28.89 15.69 51.44
N LYS A 205 -29.97 15.79 50.66
CA LYS A 205 -30.02 16.68 49.50
C LYS A 205 -29.83 18.14 49.90
N GLN A 206 -30.54 18.58 50.95
CA GLN A 206 -30.42 19.94 51.47
C GLN A 206 -29.01 20.25 51.99
N GLU A 207 -28.37 19.31 52.71
CA GLU A 207 -27.00 19.52 53.20
C GLU A 207 -25.98 19.46 52.07
N MET A 208 -26.20 18.64 51.04
CA MET A 208 -25.33 18.59 49.85
C MET A 208 -25.43 19.87 49.01
N GLU A 209 -26.62 20.46 48.84
CA GLU A 209 -26.84 21.71 48.11
C GLU A 209 -26.24 22.94 48.81
N LYS A 210 -25.98 22.86 50.12
CA LYS A 210 -25.43 23.95 50.93
C LYS A 210 -23.93 24.22 50.69
N TYR A 211 -23.17 23.22 50.24
CA TYR A 211 -21.73 23.39 49.95
C TYR A 211 -21.48 23.34 48.43
N GLU A 212 -20.70 24.30 47.93
CA GLU A 212 -20.42 24.50 46.50
C GLU A 212 -19.86 23.22 45.82
N PHE A 213 -19.06 22.43 46.53
CA PHE A 213 -18.47 21.20 46.02
C PHE A 213 -19.45 20.01 45.95
N THR A 214 -20.39 19.89 46.89
CA THR A 214 -21.35 18.77 46.94
C THR A 214 -22.64 19.07 46.20
N ALA A 215 -22.92 20.34 45.91
CA ALA A 215 -24.11 20.77 45.17
C ALA A 215 -24.18 20.14 43.77
N ALA A 216 -23.04 20.02 43.09
CA ALA A 216 -22.96 19.34 41.79
C ALA A 216 -23.29 17.83 41.84
N LEU A 217 -23.19 17.20 43.02
CA LEU A 217 -23.46 15.77 43.23
C LEU A 217 -24.84 15.49 43.82
N ALA A 218 -25.66 16.50 44.09
CA ALA A 218 -26.98 16.38 44.72
C ALA A 218 -28.07 15.80 43.79
N ASN A 219 -27.73 14.77 43.02
CA ASN A 219 -28.65 14.03 42.16
C ASN A 219 -29.49 13.03 42.97
N ASP A 220 -30.75 12.85 42.60
CA ASP A 220 -31.70 12.01 43.34
C ASP A 220 -31.25 10.55 43.47
N GLU A 221 -30.55 10.01 42.48
CA GLU A 221 -30.00 8.64 42.50
C GLU A 221 -28.85 8.51 43.53
N LEU A 222 -27.92 9.46 43.56
CA LEU A 222 -26.82 9.45 44.52
C LEU A 222 -27.33 9.69 45.95
N VAL A 223 -28.27 10.61 46.12
CA VAL A 223 -28.94 10.85 47.40
C VAL A 223 -29.65 9.59 47.90
N PHE A 224 -30.31 8.82 47.02
CA PHE A 224 -30.89 7.52 47.36
C PHE A 224 -29.85 6.51 47.85
N PHE A 225 -28.70 6.39 47.17
CA PHE A 225 -27.64 5.48 47.58
C PHE A 225 -27.01 5.88 48.91
N VAL A 226 -26.73 7.17 49.12
CA VAL A 226 -26.14 7.68 50.37
C VAL A 226 -27.11 7.51 51.54
N ALA A 227 -28.39 7.84 51.36
CA ALA A 227 -29.41 7.60 52.38
C ALA A 227 -29.54 6.11 52.73
N SER A 228 -29.49 5.23 51.72
CA SER A 228 -29.53 3.77 51.93
C SER A 228 -28.29 3.25 52.65
N ALA A 229 -27.11 3.77 52.31
CA ALA A 229 -25.85 3.43 52.95
C ALA A 229 -25.85 3.83 54.43
N LEU A 230 -26.28 5.05 54.76
CA LEU A 230 -26.35 5.53 56.15
C LEU A 230 -27.27 4.69 57.04
N ILE A 231 -28.30 4.06 56.48
CA ILE A 231 -29.18 3.15 57.21
C ILE A 231 -28.56 1.73 57.31
N THR A 232 -27.96 1.23 56.22
CA THR A 232 -27.48 -0.16 56.17
C THR A 232 -26.13 -0.36 56.86
N PHE A 233 -25.20 0.60 56.80
CA PHE A 233 -23.87 0.49 57.40
C PHE A 233 -23.90 0.26 58.92
N PRO A 234 -24.71 0.97 59.73
CA PRO A 234 -24.80 0.71 61.17
C PRO A 234 -25.39 -0.67 61.48
N ILE A 235 -26.38 -1.11 60.71
CA ILE A 235 -27.00 -2.43 60.86
C ILE A 235 -25.98 -3.53 60.55
N MET A 236 -25.26 -3.40 59.43
CA MET A 236 -24.22 -4.34 59.04
C MET A 236 -23.04 -4.33 60.01
N GLY A 237 -22.62 -3.16 60.51
CA GLY A 237 -21.56 -3.04 61.50
C GLY A 237 -21.93 -3.67 62.84
N ALA A 238 -23.14 -3.40 63.34
CA ALA A 238 -23.67 -4.03 64.55
C ALA A 238 -23.80 -5.55 64.37
N TRP A 239 -24.33 -6.01 63.22
CA TRP A 239 -24.41 -7.43 62.89
C TRP A 239 -23.03 -8.08 62.85
N MET A 240 -22.05 -7.42 62.22
CA MET A 240 -20.68 -7.93 62.10
C MET A 240 -20.00 -8.03 63.48
N LEU A 241 -20.15 -7.01 64.34
CA LEU A 241 -19.66 -7.02 65.72
C LEU A 241 -20.30 -8.11 66.56
N VAL A 242 -21.63 -8.27 66.50
CA VAL A 242 -22.33 -9.35 67.21
C VAL A 242 -21.90 -10.71 66.68
N SER A 243 -21.82 -10.90 65.36
CA SER A 243 -21.39 -12.16 64.76
C SER A 243 -19.95 -12.53 65.11
N SER A 244 -19.07 -11.54 65.29
CA SER A 244 -17.68 -11.76 65.69
C SER A 244 -17.53 -12.25 67.15
N GLN A 245 -18.55 -12.05 67.99
CA GLN A 245 -18.57 -12.60 69.35
C GLN A 245 -19.09 -14.05 69.41
N PHE A 246 -19.73 -14.52 68.33
CA PHE A 246 -20.27 -15.88 68.19
C PHE A 246 -19.46 -16.73 67.18
N CYS A 247 -18.34 -16.21 66.68
CA CYS A 247 -17.35 -16.91 65.86
C CYS A 247 -16.05 -17.14 66.63
#